data_AF-A0A345VG55-F1
#
_entry.id   AF-A0A345VG55-F1
#
_cell.length_a   1.000
_cell.length_b   1.000
_cell.length_c   1.000
_cell.angle_alpha   90.00
_cell.angle_beta   90.00
_cell.angle_gamma   90.00
#
_symmetry.space_group_name_H-M   'P 1'
#
loop_
_entity.id
_entity.type
_entity.pdbx_description
1 polymer ?
#
loop_
_entity_poly.entity_id
_entity_poly.type
_entity_poly.pdbx_seq_one_letter_code
_entity_poly.pdbx_strand_id
1 'polypeptide(L)'
;MGIMRKALAAAVLLMAGVLGGAHAALAVTPTAVVIEDRAGVLDRNRLLPAVEATDFYQPTKVAVYTYNGTAADNLNEEVLRFARAEHPEWISPDGQKWADGLFIFALDPTGRHVGTYMGEDRKVSPDQREDIQNASKELLRDAQWTDGTIAGIRRGAELINQPWYRSTAFLVTAWAAVAAAVCGAAAWLIVRWRTRVSCRRELERGDASYANVSMDLQVTELNASTIPESSRYGSTVLEKHRTFLARYNTATALANQVHALSSRDLSRRPNLKLVRSYADAAAELDALDDVIADTNTLLNRGAAWPAAWEHQLAPFRSDLNGVEELLSQRRGEGSSATAAALRSFRDESRSDLERWTAELADGTITPETALDRLRDARTRLSDLLKNHAETVIGAYARNEKEAGLMRKEMEAAQTGARPGARYGRTWEPSILGTVYPSYYFFSVPTFNSGLSTGVSSVSTARGGTTTGYGSSGGSFSGSGSSSSF
;
A
#
# COMPACT_ATOMS: atom_id res chain seq x y z
N MET A 1 10.79 -25.36 3.67
CA MET A 1 9.69 -26.27 3.27
C MET A 1 8.94 -26.83 4.47
N GLY A 2 9.62 -27.22 5.56
CA GLY A 2 8.96 -27.77 6.76
C GLY A 2 7.87 -26.89 7.40
N ILE A 3 8.09 -25.58 7.53
CA ILE A 3 7.10 -24.66 8.16
C ILE A 3 5.76 -24.65 7.40
N MET A 4 5.79 -24.68 6.06
CA MET A 4 4.57 -24.62 5.24
C MET A 4 3.79 -25.94 5.27
N ARG A 5 4.47 -27.09 5.34
CA ARG A 5 3.80 -28.39 5.61
C ARG A 5 3.19 -28.42 7.02
N LYS A 6 3.87 -27.87 8.03
CA LYS A 6 3.33 -27.74 9.39
C LYS A 6 2.10 -26.82 9.44
N ALA A 7 2.12 -25.69 8.75
CA ALA A 7 0.97 -24.78 8.67
C ALA A 7 -0.23 -25.41 7.95
N LEU A 8 -0.01 -26.12 6.83
CA LEU A 8 -1.09 -26.82 6.12
C LEU A 8 -1.67 -27.98 6.96
N ALA A 9 -0.81 -28.75 7.62
CA ALA A 9 -1.24 -29.81 8.54
C ALA A 9 -2.01 -29.26 9.75
N ALA A 10 -1.59 -28.12 10.31
CA ALA A 10 -2.31 -27.43 11.38
C ALA A 10 -3.69 -26.93 10.92
N ALA A 11 -3.82 -26.41 9.69
CA ALA A 11 -5.11 -26.00 9.12
C ALA A 11 -6.05 -27.20 8.90
N VAL A 12 -5.52 -28.35 8.46
CA VAL A 12 -6.30 -29.60 8.33
C VAL A 12 -6.71 -30.15 9.70
N LEU A 13 -5.84 -30.10 10.70
CA LEU A 13 -6.16 -30.47 12.09
C LEU A 13 -7.22 -29.54 12.71
N LEU A 14 -7.16 -28.24 12.42
CA LEU A 14 -8.20 -27.27 12.81
C LEU A 14 -9.55 -27.59 12.16
N MET A 15 -9.61 -27.90 10.86
CA MET A 15 -10.86 -28.33 10.22
C MET A 15 -11.39 -29.66 10.79
N ALA A 16 -10.52 -30.63 11.07
CA ALA A 16 -10.92 -31.88 11.70
C ALA A 16 -11.48 -31.68 13.12
N GLY A 17 -10.88 -30.77 13.91
CA GLY A 17 -11.37 -30.40 15.24
C GLY A 17 -12.74 -29.71 15.23
N VAL A 18 -13.01 -28.87 14.23
CA VAL A 18 -14.31 -28.19 14.06
C VAL A 18 -15.45 -29.17 13.71
N LEU A 19 -15.15 -30.26 12.98
CA LEU A 19 -16.14 -31.25 12.56
C LEU A 19 -16.39 -32.37 13.58
N GLY A 20 -15.46 -32.66 14.49
CA GLY A 20 -15.54 -33.79 15.43
C GLY A 20 -16.28 -33.53 16.76
N GLY A 21 -16.74 -32.30 17.01
CA GLY A 21 -17.13 -31.80 18.34
C GLY A 21 -18.63 -31.82 18.67
N ALA A 22 -19.43 -32.72 18.11
CA ALA A 22 -20.87 -32.79 18.38
C ALA A 22 -21.19 -33.45 19.75
N HIS A 23 -20.89 -32.75 20.85
CA HIS A 23 -21.38 -33.11 22.18
C HIS A 23 -22.50 -32.15 22.57
N ALA A 24 -23.69 -32.71 22.82
CA ALA A 24 -24.83 -31.95 23.31
C ALA A 24 -24.57 -31.48 24.75
N ALA A 25 -24.37 -30.18 24.94
CA ALA A 25 -24.33 -29.56 26.26
C ALA A 25 -25.72 -29.00 26.56
N LEU A 26 -26.38 -29.68 27.50
CA LEU A 26 -27.70 -29.43 28.10
C LEU A 26 -28.29 -28.03 27.86
N ALA A 27 -29.40 -28.01 27.12
CA ALA A 27 -30.40 -26.95 27.25
C ALA A 27 -31.02 -27.03 28.65
N VAL A 28 -31.04 -25.92 29.38
CA VAL A 28 -31.59 -25.82 30.74
C VAL A 28 -32.58 -24.66 30.78
N THR A 29 -33.81 -24.94 31.21
CA THR A 29 -34.84 -23.92 31.45
C THR A 29 -34.42 -22.95 32.58
N PRO A 30 -35.06 -21.77 32.72
CA PRO A 30 -34.71 -20.82 33.77
C PRO A 30 -34.82 -21.43 35.17
N THR A 31 -33.93 -21.05 36.09
CA THR A 31 -33.99 -21.52 37.49
C THR A 31 -35.08 -20.83 38.30
N ALA A 32 -35.39 -19.59 37.92
CA ALA A 32 -36.51 -18.81 38.41
C ALA A 32 -36.84 -17.71 37.39
N VAL A 33 -38.12 -17.34 37.31
CA VAL A 33 -38.60 -16.20 36.52
C VAL A 33 -39.28 -15.21 37.47
N VAL A 34 -38.80 -13.96 37.48
CA VAL A 34 -39.37 -12.86 38.29
C VAL A 34 -39.88 -11.79 37.34
N ILE A 35 -41.10 -11.29 37.54
CA ILE A 35 -41.75 -10.31 36.67
C ILE A 35 -42.25 -9.15 37.53
N GLU A 36 -41.51 -8.04 37.50
CA GLU A 36 -41.81 -6.77 38.17
C GLU A 36 -42.36 -5.77 37.14
N ASP A 37 -43.64 -5.92 36.80
CA ASP A 37 -44.33 -5.05 35.83
C ASP A 37 -44.87 -3.78 36.51
N ARG A 38 -44.01 -2.79 36.79
CA ARG A 38 -44.45 -1.51 37.40
C ARG A 38 -45.12 -0.57 36.38
N ALA A 39 -44.94 -0.81 35.09
CA ALA A 39 -45.64 -0.08 34.03
C ALA A 39 -47.06 -0.62 33.75
N GLY A 40 -47.35 -1.88 34.10
CA GLY A 40 -48.65 -2.53 33.89
C GLY A 40 -48.93 -2.87 32.42
N VAL A 41 -47.90 -3.22 31.65
CA VAL A 41 -47.95 -3.40 30.19
C VAL A 41 -47.76 -4.84 29.71
N LEU A 42 -47.54 -5.80 30.63
CA LEU A 42 -47.18 -7.18 30.30
C LEU A 42 -48.34 -8.16 30.50
N ASP A 43 -48.68 -8.94 29.47
CA ASP A 43 -49.58 -10.09 29.62
C ASP A 43 -48.81 -11.25 30.25
N ARG A 44 -48.95 -11.39 31.57
CA ARG A 44 -48.32 -12.45 32.36
C ARG A 44 -48.70 -13.87 31.89
N ASN A 45 -49.91 -14.08 31.36
CA ASN A 45 -50.36 -15.39 30.91
C ASN A 45 -49.63 -15.85 29.63
N ARG A 46 -49.15 -14.90 28.84
CA ARG A 46 -48.34 -15.14 27.63
C ARG A 46 -46.84 -15.10 27.93
N LEU A 47 -46.40 -14.15 28.74
CA LEU A 47 -44.98 -13.93 29.05
C LEU A 47 -44.37 -15.07 29.86
N LEU A 48 -45.02 -15.48 30.96
CA LEU A 48 -44.43 -16.44 31.90
C LEU A 48 -44.16 -17.81 31.24
N PRO A 49 -45.13 -18.46 30.54
CA PRO A 49 -44.87 -19.74 29.88
C PRO A 49 -43.83 -19.63 28.75
N ALA A 50 -43.78 -18.49 28.05
CA ALA A 50 -42.82 -18.28 26.96
C ALA A 50 -41.37 -18.12 27.46
N VAL A 51 -41.17 -17.52 28.64
CA VAL A 51 -39.87 -17.39 29.29
C VAL A 51 -39.46 -18.70 29.95
N GLU A 52 -40.36 -19.39 30.65
CA GLU A 52 -40.10 -20.70 31.26
C GLU A 52 -39.70 -21.77 30.22
N ALA A 53 -40.27 -21.71 29.01
CA ALA A 53 -39.92 -22.57 27.88
C ALA A 53 -38.69 -22.10 27.07
N THR A 54 -37.92 -21.12 27.56
CA THR A 54 -36.70 -20.64 26.88
C THR A 54 -35.46 -21.35 27.42
N ASP A 55 -34.75 -22.06 26.54
CA ASP A 55 -33.55 -22.83 26.90
C ASP A 55 -32.28 -21.96 26.99
N PHE A 56 -31.57 -22.05 28.11
CA PHE A 56 -30.26 -21.43 28.33
C PHE A 56 -29.14 -22.48 28.34
N TYR A 57 -27.92 -22.09 27.99
CA TYR A 57 -26.72 -22.96 28.08
C TYR A 57 -26.27 -23.27 29.52
N GLN A 58 -26.73 -22.48 30.50
CA GLN A 58 -26.45 -22.67 31.93
C GLN A 58 -27.66 -22.22 32.77
N PRO A 59 -27.85 -22.77 33.98
CA PRO A 59 -28.94 -22.39 34.88
C PRO A 59 -28.97 -20.87 35.13
N THR A 60 -30.05 -20.18 34.75
CA THR A 60 -30.14 -18.70 34.75
C THR A 60 -31.46 -18.23 35.37
N LYS A 61 -31.39 -17.26 36.30
CA LYS A 61 -32.55 -16.53 36.82
C LYS A 61 -32.87 -15.39 35.86
N VAL A 62 -34.08 -15.39 35.31
CA VAL A 62 -34.56 -14.32 34.43
C VAL A 62 -35.42 -13.36 35.23
N ALA A 63 -35.04 -12.08 35.23
CA ALA A 63 -35.82 -10.99 35.79
C ALA A 63 -36.33 -10.08 34.67
N VAL A 64 -37.62 -9.78 34.69
CA VAL A 64 -38.25 -8.79 33.83
C VAL A 64 -38.66 -7.61 34.69
N TYR A 65 -38.22 -6.41 34.33
CA TYR A 65 -38.58 -5.17 35.02
C TYR A 65 -39.15 -4.17 34.03
N THR A 66 -40.32 -3.61 34.33
CA THR A 66 -40.86 -2.47 33.60
C THR A 66 -41.01 -1.27 34.52
N TYR A 67 -40.81 -0.07 33.98
CA TYR A 67 -40.95 1.20 34.70
C TYR A 67 -41.39 2.29 33.74
N ASN A 68 -42.12 3.30 34.19
CA ASN A 68 -42.52 4.45 33.37
C ASN A 68 -41.62 5.64 33.69
N GLY A 69 -40.58 5.84 32.88
CA GLY A 69 -39.62 6.95 32.98
C GLY A 69 -39.81 8.01 31.90
N THR A 70 -38.76 8.81 31.69
CA THR A 70 -38.67 9.83 30.64
C THR A 70 -37.57 9.51 29.62
N ALA A 71 -37.68 10.07 28.42
CA ALA A 71 -36.68 9.88 27.37
C ALA A 71 -35.27 10.41 27.74
N ALA A 72 -35.16 11.28 28.75
CA ALA A 72 -33.88 11.79 29.27
C ALA A 72 -33.31 10.94 30.41
N ASP A 73 -34.06 9.96 30.94
CA ASP A 73 -33.65 9.14 32.08
C ASP A 73 -32.61 8.10 31.65
N ASN A 74 -31.65 7.84 32.52
CA ASN A 74 -30.67 6.77 32.31
C ASN A 74 -31.22 5.46 32.89
N LEU A 75 -31.81 4.63 32.04
CA LEU A 75 -32.38 3.33 32.44
C LEU A 75 -31.39 2.46 33.24
N ASN A 76 -30.08 2.57 32.99
CA ASN A 76 -29.07 1.81 33.74
C ASN A 76 -28.99 2.22 35.22
N GLU A 77 -29.16 3.51 35.50
CA GLU A 77 -29.13 4.06 36.86
C GLU A 77 -30.44 3.70 37.59
N GLU A 78 -31.57 3.72 36.88
CA GLU A 78 -32.88 3.33 37.42
C GLU A 78 -32.94 1.85 37.80
N VAL A 79 -32.51 0.94 36.92
CA VAL A 79 -32.54 -0.51 37.21
C VAL A 79 -31.62 -0.86 38.39
N LEU A 80 -30.48 -0.19 38.52
CA LEU A 80 -29.59 -0.32 39.68
C LEU A 80 -30.23 0.23 40.97
N ARG A 81 -30.95 1.35 40.88
CA ARG A 81 -31.68 1.95 42.01
C ARG A 81 -32.79 1.02 42.50
N PHE A 82 -33.60 0.49 41.58
CA PHE A 82 -34.70 -0.44 41.87
C PHE A 82 -34.18 -1.72 42.55
N ALA A 83 -33.18 -2.38 41.95
CA ALA A 83 -32.61 -3.60 42.50
C ALA A 83 -32.07 -3.41 43.93
N ARG A 84 -31.37 -2.30 44.21
CA ARG A 84 -30.89 -2.01 45.57
C ARG A 84 -31.99 -1.79 46.61
N ALA A 85 -33.18 -1.33 46.20
CA ALA A 85 -34.28 -1.00 47.08
C ALA A 85 -35.18 -2.21 47.39
N GLU A 86 -35.51 -3.01 46.38
CA GLU A 86 -36.53 -4.07 46.50
C GLU A 86 -36.00 -5.49 46.27
N HIS A 87 -34.93 -5.63 45.48
CA HIS A 87 -34.30 -6.91 45.16
C HIS A 87 -32.79 -6.93 45.49
N PRO A 88 -32.41 -6.78 46.77
CA PRO A 88 -31.01 -6.79 47.15
C PRO A 88 -30.30 -8.10 46.77
N GLU A 89 -31.04 -9.19 46.52
CA GLU A 89 -30.51 -10.46 46.02
C GLU A 89 -30.14 -10.45 44.52
N TRP A 90 -30.40 -9.36 43.79
CA TRP A 90 -29.95 -9.16 42.40
C TRP A 90 -28.58 -8.47 42.32
N ILE A 91 -28.05 -7.98 43.45
CA ILE A 91 -26.75 -7.32 43.55
C ILE A 91 -25.74 -8.30 44.14
N SER A 92 -24.49 -8.26 43.68
CA SER A 92 -23.40 -9.07 44.24
C SER A 92 -23.15 -8.73 45.72
N PRO A 93 -22.64 -9.66 46.55
CA PRO A 93 -22.42 -9.41 47.99
C PRO A 93 -21.48 -8.23 48.31
N ASP A 94 -20.65 -7.79 47.35
CA ASP A 94 -19.76 -6.64 47.46
C ASP A 94 -20.41 -5.30 47.03
N GLY A 95 -21.65 -5.32 46.51
CA GLY A 95 -22.41 -4.15 46.07
C GLY A 95 -21.99 -3.55 44.72
N GLN A 96 -21.00 -4.14 44.03
CA GLN A 96 -20.33 -3.52 42.86
C GLN A 96 -20.85 -4.01 41.51
N LYS A 97 -21.60 -5.11 41.47
CA LYS A 97 -22.04 -5.78 40.24
C LYS A 97 -23.44 -6.40 40.39
N TRP A 98 -23.97 -6.94 39.30
CA TRP A 98 -25.13 -7.83 39.32
C TRP A 98 -24.75 -9.20 39.88
N ALA A 99 -25.68 -9.85 40.57
CA ALA A 99 -25.49 -11.18 41.13
C ALA A 99 -25.26 -12.23 40.03
N ASP A 100 -24.44 -13.23 40.34
CA ASP A 100 -24.17 -14.34 39.41
C ASP A 100 -25.44 -15.17 39.13
N GLY A 101 -25.52 -15.74 37.92
CA GLY A 101 -26.67 -16.46 37.40
C GLY A 101 -27.84 -15.56 36.97
N LEU A 102 -27.76 -14.23 37.12
CA LEU A 102 -28.85 -13.30 36.81
C LEU A 102 -28.79 -12.77 35.36
N PHE A 103 -29.95 -12.69 34.72
CA PHE A 103 -30.20 -11.91 33.52
C PHE A 103 -31.45 -11.04 33.73
N ILE A 104 -31.28 -9.71 33.67
CA ILE A 104 -32.37 -8.74 33.75
C ILE A 104 -32.65 -8.19 32.35
N PHE A 105 -33.91 -8.27 31.92
CA PHE A 105 -34.44 -7.52 30.79
C PHE A 105 -35.31 -6.38 31.32
N ALA A 106 -34.89 -5.13 31.06
CA ALA A 106 -35.58 -3.94 31.51
C ALA A 106 -36.22 -3.18 30.34
N LEU A 107 -37.43 -2.68 30.54
CA LEU A 107 -38.20 -1.96 29.54
C LEU A 107 -38.83 -0.70 30.14
N ASP A 108 -38.55 0.45 29.55
CA ASP A 108 -39.30 1.68 29.75
C ASP A 108 -40.16 1.97 28.51
N PRO A 109 -41.47 1.64 28.52
CA PRO A 109 -42.34 1.90 27.38
C PRO A 109 -42.66 3.39 27.20
N THR A 110 -42.46 4.21 28.23
CA THR A 110 -42.76 5.66 28.21
C THR A 110 -41.53 6.46 27.75
N GLY A 111 -40.37 6.23 28.35
CA GLY A 111 -39.08 6.81 27.93
C GLY A 111 -38.48 6.19 26.67
N ARG A 112 -39.05 5.09 26.16
CA ARG A 112 -38.62 4.35 24.95
C ARG A 112 -37.19 3.80 25.06
N HIS A 113 -36.84 3.25 26.22
CA HIS A 113 -35.55 2.64 26.50
C HIS A 113 -35.66 1.14 26.77
N VAL A 114 -34.74 0.36 26.20
CA VAL A 114 -34.55 -1.05 26.51
C VAL A 114 -33.16 -1.26 27.12
N GLY A 115 -33.09 -2.05 28.18
CA GLY A 115 -31.88 -2.31 28.94
C GLY A 115 -31.69 -3.80 29.19
N THR A 116 -30.44 -4.26 29.15
CA THR A 116 -30.09 -5.66 29.41
C THR A 116 -28.91 -5.72 30.35
N TYR A 117 -29.07 -6.44 31.47
CA TYR A 117 -28.09 -6.50 32.55
C TYR A 117 -27.82 -7.96 32.93
N MET A 118 -26.57 -8.28 33.26
CA MET A 118 -26.15 -9.66 33.52
C MET A 118 -25.19 -9.72 34.71
N GLY A 119 -25.28 -10.82 35.47
CA GLY A 119 -24.21 -11.29 36.35
C GLY A 119 -22.89 -11.48 35.57
N GLU A 120 -21.75 -11.47 36.27
CA GLU A 120 -20.45 -11.56 35.58
C GLU A 120 -20.24 -12.92 34.92
N ASP A 121 -20.79 -13.99 35.51
CA ASP A 121 -20.85 -15.34 34.95
C ASP A 121 -21.89 -15.52 33.83
N ARG A 122 -22.68 -14.47 33.52
CA ARG A 122 -23.65 -14.40 32.41
C ARG A 122 -23.31 -13.28 31.42
N LYS A 123 -22.14 -12.65 31.58
CA LYS A 123 -21.66 -11.48 30.81
C LYS A 123 -21.43 -11.79 29.34
N VAL A 124 -22.10 -11.02 28.48
CA VAL A 124 -21.90 -11.03 27.02
C VAL A 124 -21.17 -9.76 26.56
N SER A 125 -20.61 -9.78 25.34
CA SER A 125 -19.92 -8.62 24.76
C SER A 125 -20.87 -7.42 24.55
N PRO A 126 -20.37 -6.17 24.41
CA PRO A 126 -21.21 -5.02 24.10
C PRO A 126 -22.08 -5.24 22.84
N ASP A 127 -21.48 -5.73 21.76
CA ASP A 127 -22.17 -6.06 20.50
C ASP A 127 -23.29 -7.09 20.73
N GLN A 128 -23.05 -8.11 21.57
CA GLN A 128 -24.08 -9.09 21.94
C GLN A 128 -25.21 -8.47 22.77
N ARG A 129 -24.96 -7.47 23.63
CA ARG A 129 -26.04 -6.73 24.32
C ARG A 129 -26.86 -5.92 23.33
N GLU A 130 -26.21 -5.31 22.35
CA GLU A 130 -26.89 -4.59 21.28
C GLU A 130 -27.77 -5.54 20.46
N ASP A 131 -27.29 -6.71 20.09
CA ASP A 131 -28.07 -7.79 19.43
C ASP A 131 -29.32 -8.18 20.22
N ILE A 132 -29.18 -8.39 21.54
CA ILE A 132 -30.30 -8.75 22.44
C ILE A 132 -31.35 -7.63 22.47
N GLN A 133 -30.89 -6.38 22.55
CA GLN A 133 -31.77 -5.22 22.55
C GLN A 133 -32.46 -5.07 21.18
N ASN A 134 -31.69 -5.06 20.09
CA ASN A 134 -32.17 -4.90 18.72
C ASN A 134 -33.22 -5.97 18.33
N ALA A 135 -33.07 -7.21 18.80
CA ALA A 135 -34.08 -8.27 18.61
C ALA A 135 -35.47 -7.96 19.21
N SER A 136 -35.55 -7.04 20.16
CA SER A 136 -36.82 -6.55 20.73
C SER A 136 -37.33 -5.24 20.12
N LYS A 137 -36.44 -4.36 19.64
CA LYS A 137 -36.77 -2.95 19.33
C LYS A 137 -37.90 -2.75 18.33
N GLU A 138 -38.01 -3.59 17.31
CA GLU A 138 -39.08 -3.49 16.31
C GLU A 138 -40.46 -3.71 16.94
N LEU A 139 -40.61 -4.80 17.68
CA LEU A 139 -41.83 -5.14 18.43
C LEU A 139 -42.16 -4.08 19.50
N LEU A 140 -41.15 -3.54 20.18
CA LEU A 140 -41.32 -2.49 21.19
C LEU A 140 -41.72 -1.13 20.57
N ARG A 141 -41.29 -0.80 19.35
CA ARG A 141 -41.78 0.40 18.63
C ARG A 141 -43.27 0.31 18.37
N ASP A 142 -43.72 -0.85 17.90
CA ASP A 142 -45.11 -1.20 17.61
C ASP A 142 -45.97 -1.44 18.87
N ALA A 143 -45.45 -1.11 20.05
CA ALA A 143 -46.09 -1.29 21.36
C ALA A 143 -46.48 -2.75 21.70
N GLN A 144 -45.85 -3.72 21.05
CA GLN A 144 -45.98 -5.16 21.36
C GLN A 144 -45.08 -5.54 22.53
N TRP A 145 -45.29 -4.89 23.69
CA TRP A 145 -44.41 -4.95 24.86
C TRP A 145 -44.07 -6.38 25.30
N THR A 146 -45.09 -7.24 25.39
CA THR A 146 -44.92 -8.64 25.81
C THR A 146 -44.08 -9.45 24.82
N ASP A 147 -44.35 -9.32 23.51
CA ASP A 147 -43.62 -10.07 22.49
C ASP A 147 -42.19 -9.55 22.27
N GLY A 148 -41.98 -8.23 22.37
CA GLY A 148 -40.64 -7.63 22.39
C GLY A 148 -39.79 -8.13 23.56
N THR A 149 -40.37 -8.20 24.76
CA THR A 149 -39.71 -8.79 25.93
C THR A 149 -39.36 -10.28 25.70
N ILE A 150 -40.27 -11.08 25.15
CA ILE A 150 -40.00 -12.50 24.83
C ILE A 150 -38.86 -12.63 23.80
N ALA A 151 -38.88 -11.82 22.74
CA ALA A 151 -37.84 -11.84 21.70
C ALA A 151 -36.46 -11.47 22.24
N GLY A 152 -36.39 -10.42 23.07
CA GLY A 152 -35.16 -10.04 23.76
C GLY A 152 -34.65 -11.13 24.71
N ILE A 153 -35.51 -11.75 25.50
CA ILE A 153 -35.11 -12.82 26.42
C ILE A 153 -34.58 -14.05 25.68
N ARG A 154 -35.25 -14.47 24.60
CA ARG A 154 -34.78 -15.59 23.74
C ARG A 154 -33.43 -15.29 23.11
N ARG A 155 -33.23 -14.08 22.56
CA ARG A 155 -31.93 -13.68 22.01
C ARG A 155 -30.85 -13.62 23.09
N GLY A 156 -31.21 -13.25 24.32
CA GLY A 156 -30.35 -13.36 25.50
C GLY A 156 -29.90 -14.79 25.76
N ALA A 157 -30.84 -15.75 25.78
CA ALA A 157 -30.55 -17.16 26.02
C ALA A 157 -29.64 -17.79 24.96
N GLU A 158 -29.79 -17.39 23.68
CA GLU A 158 -28.92 -17.83 22.57
C GLU A 158 -27.46 -17.38 22.68
N LEU A 159 -27.19 -16.29 23.41
CA LEU A 159 -25.89 -15.62 23.45
C LEU A 159 -25.18 -15.73 24.82
N ILE A 160 -25.93 -15.75 25.92
CA ILE A 160 -25.41 -15.91 27.29
C ILE A 160 -24.76 -17.30 27.43
N ASN A 161 -23.46 -17.32 27.73
CA ASN A 161 -22.64 -18.54 27.80
C ASN A 161 -22.66 -19.42 26.55
N GLN A 162 -22.94 -18.84 25.37
CA GLN A 162 -22.77 -19.53 24.10
C GLN A 162 -21.32 -20.06 23.98
N PRO A 163 -21.10 -21.36 23.67
CA PRO A 163 -19.76 -21.91 23.53
C PRO A 163 -18.95 -21.14 22.48
N TRP A 164 -17.76 -20.67 22.85
CA TRP A 164 -16.93 -19.74 22.06
C TRP A 164 -16.73 -20.17 20.59
N TYR A 165 -16.59 -21.48 20.35
CA TYR A 165 -16.40 -22.08 19.03
C TYR A 165 -17.65 -22.08 18.13
N ARG A 166 -18.85 -21.79 18.67
CA ARG A 166 -20.10 -21.62 17.92
C ARG A 166 -20.47 -20.17 17.62
N SER A 167 -19.76 -19.20 18.19
CA SER A 167 -20.05 -17.79 17.92
C SER A 167 -19.79 -17.43 16.45
N THR A 168 -20.71 -16.68 15.84
CA THR A 168 -20.58 -16.21 14.44
C THR A 168 -19.26 -15.46 14.23
N ALA A 169 -18.87 -14.63 15.21
CA ALA A 169 -17.60 -13.91 15.20
C ALA A 169 -16.37 -14.84 15.15
N PHE A 170 -16.37 -15.94 15.92
CA PHE A 170 -15.28 -16.93 15.86
C PHE A 170 -15.22 -17.63 14.51
N LEU A 171 -16.36 -18.09 13.98
CA LEU A 171 -16.41 -18.77 12.68
C LEU A 171 -15.96 -17.85 11.54
N VAL A 172 -16.41 -16.59 11.52
CA VAL A 172 -15.96 -15.57 10.55
C VAL A 172 -14.46 -15.31 10.71
N THR A 173 -13.95 -15.20 11.93
CA THR A 173 -12.51 -14.96 12.18
C THR A 173 -11.66 -16.16 11.76
N ALA A 174 -12.10 -17.39 12.01
CA ALA A 174 -11.42 -18.61 11.59
C ALA A 174 -11.38 -18.73 10.06
N TRP A 175 -12.50 -18.47 9.37
CA TRP A 175 -12.54 -18.43 7.90
C TRP A 175 -11.69 -17.29 7.33
N ALA A 176 -11.71 -16.10 7.95
CA ALA A 176 -10.86 -14.98 7.56
C ALA A 176 -9.37 -15.30 7.74
N ALA A 177 -8.97 -16.00 8.80
CA ALA A 177 -7.60 -16.43 9.01
C ALA A 177 -7.14 -17.46 7.97
N VAL A 178 -8.00 -18.43 7.61
CA VAL A 178 -7.73 -19.39 6.52
C VAL A 178 -7.62 -18.66 5.17
N ALA A 179 -8.55 -17.76 4.86
CA ALA A 179 -8.52 -16.96 3.64
C ALA A 179 -7.25 -16.09 3.56
N ALA A 180 -6.88 -15.41 4.64
CA ALA A 180 -5.66 -14.62 4.73
C ALA A 180 -4.39 -15.47 4.52
N ALA A 181 -4.34 -16.69 5.07
CA ALA A 181 -3.24 -17.62 4.86
C ALA A 181 -3.13 -18.08 3.40
N VAL A 182 -4.26 -18.40 2.74
CA VAL A 182 -4.32 -18.77 1.32
C VAL A 182 -3.90 -17.60 0.43
N CYS A 183 -4.44 -16.40 0.66
CA CYS A 183 -4.07 -15.18 -0.05
C CYS A 183 -2.57 -14.85 0.13
N GLY A 184 -2.03 -14.99 1.34
CA GLY A 184 -0.61 -14.80 1.62
C GLY A 184 0.29 -15.80 0.88
N ALA A 185 -0.12 -17.08 0.82
CA ALA A 185 0.60 -18.11 0.07
C ALA A 185 0.56 -17.86 -1.46
N ALA A 186 -0.60 -17.45 -2.00
CA ALA A 186 -0.76 -17.09 -3.39
C ALA A 186 0.10 -15.86 -3.77
N ALA A 187 0.06 -14.80 -2.94
CA ALA A 187 0.89 -13.61 -3.12
C ALA A 187 2.40 -13.95 -3.10
N TRP A 188 2.83 -14.84 -2.19
CA TRP A 188 4.21 -15.31 -2.13
C TRP A 188 4.64 -16.07 -3.40
N LEU A 189 3.77 -16.95 -3.93
CA LEU A 189 4.02 -17.66 -5.19
C LEU A 189 4.10 -16.70 -6.39
N ILE A 190 3.21 -15.71 -6.48
CA ILE A 190 3.22 -14.67 -7.52
C ILE A 190 4.52 -13.85 -7.46
N VAL A 191 4.96 -13.43 -6.27
CA VAL A 191 6.23 -12.72 -6.08
C VAL A 191 7.41 -13.60 -6.50
N ARG A 192 7.40 -14.89 -6.14
CA ARG A 192 8.45 -15.86 -6.49
C ARG A 192 8.54 -16.09 -8.00
N TRP A 193 7.41 -16.21 -8.68
CA TRP A 193 7.32 -16.35 -10.14
C TRP A 193 7.80 -15.07 -10.85
N ARG A 194 7.26 -13.89 -10.49
CA ARG A 194 7.72 -12.59 -11.04
C ARG A 194 9.21 -12.39 -10.86
N THR A 195 9.75 -12.69 -9.67
CA THR A 195 11.20 -12.60 -9.39
C THR A 195 12.00 -13.48 -10.37
N ARG A 196 11.58 -14.73 -10.61
CA ARG A 196 12.26 -15.62 -11.58
C ARG A 196 12.18 -15.10 -13.02
N VAL A 197 11.02 -14.60 -13.45
CA VAL A 197 10.85 -14.03 -14.81
C VAL A 197 11.73 -12.80 -14.99
N SER A 198 11.75 -11.88 -14.01
CA SER A 198 12.68 -10.74 -14.02
C SER A 198 14.13 -11.20 -14.05
N CYS A 199 14.53 -12.17 -13.22
CA CYS A 199 15.90 -12.70 -13.25
C CYS A 199 16.29 -13.24 -14.63
N ARG A 200 15.42 -13.97 -15.33
CA ARG A 200 15.74 -14.49 -16.68
C ARG A 200 15.93 -13.37 -17.70
N ARG A 201 15.01 -12.41 -17.74
CA ARG A 201 15.10 -11.25 -18.65
C ARG A 201 16.36 -10.42 -18.41
N GLU A 202 16.74 -10.21 -17.15
CA GLU A 202 17.95 -9.45 -16.80
C GLU A 202 19.22 -10.28 -17.10
N LEU A 203 19.18 -11.60 -16.94
CA LEU A 203 20.24 -12.52 -17.38
C LEU A 203 20.45 -12.42 -18.90
N GLU A 204 19.39 -12.61 -19.68
CA GLU A 204 19.42 -12.53 -21.15
C GLU A 204 19.94 -11.16 -21.64
N ARG A 205 19.60 -10.07 -20.94
CA ARG A 205 20.15 -8.73 -21.20
C ARG A 205 21.65 -8.64 -20.89
N GLY A 206 22.07 -9.15 -19.73
CA GLY A 206 23.47 -9.12 -19.31
C GLY A 206 24.36 -9.98 -20.20
N ASP A 207 23.90 -11.18 -20.56
CA ASP A 207 24.60 -12.11 -21.43
C ASP A 207 24.78 -11.53 -22.84
N ALA A 208 23.78 -10.82 -23.38
CA ALA A 208 23.87 -10.16 -24.69
C ALA A 208 24.94 -9.05 -24.70
N SER A 209 24.83 -8.06 -23.81
CA SER A 209 25.80 -6.95 -23.71
C SER A 209 27.21 -7.43 -23.35
N TYR A 210 27.34 -8.47 -22.51
CA TYR A 210 28.65 -9.04 -22.19
C TYR A 210 29.26 -9.78 -23.39
N ALA A 211 28.46 -10.50 -24.18
CA ALA A 211 28.92 -11.20 -25.37
C ALA A 211 29.44 -10.24 -26.46
N ASN A 212 28.75 -9.12 -26.71
CA ASN A 212 29.21 -8.06 -27.62
C ASN A 212 30.62 -7.60 -27.24
N VAL A 213 30.77 -7.04 -26.02
CA VAL A 213 32.06 -6.53 -25.52
C VAL A 213 33.17 -7.59 -25.55
N SER A 214 32.87 -8.84 -25.17
CA SER A 214 33.87 -9.92 -25.20
C SER A 214 34.34 -10.28 -26.61
N MET A 215 33.53 -10.03 -27.65
CA MET A 215 33.95 -10.20 -29.05
C MET A 215 34.74 -9.00 -29.56
N ASP A 216 34.30 -7.78 -29.22
CA ASP A 216 34.83 -6.55 -29.80
C ASP A 216 35.99 -5.91 -29.02
N LEU A 217 36.41 -6.47 -27.87
CA LEU A 217 37.51 -5.95 -27.02
C LEU A 217 38.78 -5.49 -27.77
N GLN A 218 39.20 -6.19 -28.83
CA GLN A 218 40.37 -5.79 -29.63
C GLN A 218 40.08 -4.59 -30.55
N VAL A 219 38.83 -4.47 -31.02
CA VAL A 219 38.31 -3.34 -31.78
C VAL A 219 38.13 -2.13 -30.87
N THR A 220 37.68 -2.32 -29.62
CA THR A 220 37.63 -1.28 -28.57
C THR A 220 39.00 -0.64 -28.35
N GLU A 221 40.02 -1.46 -28.06
CA GLU A 221 41.40 -1.00 -27.82
C GLU A 221 42.00 -0.32 -29.05
N LEU A 222 41.73 -0.84 -30.26
CA LEU A 222 42.14 -0.20 -31.51
C LEU A 222 41.46 1.17 -31.68
N ASN A 223 40.14 1.26 -31.51
CA ASN A 223 39.38 2.50 -31.59
C ASN A 223 39.89 3.53 -30.56
N ALA A 224 40.14 3.10 -29.33
CA ALA A 224 40.71 3.95 -28.29
C ALA A 224 42.10 4.48 -28.68
N SER A 225 42.96 3.63 -29.25
CA SER A 225 44.30 4.04 -29.69
C SER A 225 44.33 5.09 -30.81
N THR A 226 43.22 5.26 -31.54
CA THR A 226 43.09 6.23 -32.64
C THR A 226 42.27 7.47 -32.30
N ILE A 227 41.67 7.58 -31.11
CA ILE A 227 40.98 8.80 -30.67
C ILE A 227 41.99 9.96 -30.50
N PRO A 228 41.75 11.16 -31.06
CA PRO A 228 42.65 12.30 -30.88
C PRO A 228 42.72 12.75 -29.41
N GLU A 229 43.87 12.53 -28.74
CA GLU A 229 44.08 12.96 -27.35
C GLU A 229 43.97 14.48 -27.15
N SER A 230 44.22 15.27 -28.20
CA SER A 230 44.05 16.73 -28.17
C SER A 230 42.59 17.19 -28.14
N SER A 231 41.62 16.32 -28.43
CA SER A 231 40.20 16.65 -28.35
C SER A 231 39.74 16.72 -26.89
N ARG A 232 38.89 17.71 -26.58
CA ARG A 232 38.26 17.85 -25.25
C ARG A 232 37.35 16.66 -24.94
N TYR A 233 36.60 16.22 -25.94
CA TYR A 233 35.70 15.07 -25.83
C TYR A 233 36.49 13.76 -25.86
N GLY A 234 37.43 13.62 -26.79
CA GLY A 234 38.29 12.44 -26.93
C GLY A 234 39.10 12.11 -25.68
N SER A 235 39.83 13.08 -25.11
CA SER A 235 40.61 12.91 -23.88
C SER A 235 39.79 12.45 -22.67
N THR A 236 38.54 12.92 -22.56
CA THR A 236 37.63 12.52 -21.47
C THR A 236 37.08 11.10 -21.66
N VAL A 237 36.78 10.70 -22.90
CA VAL A 237 36.39 9.30 -23.23
C VAL A 237 37.56 8.35 -22.96
N LEU A 238 38.79 8.74 -23.32
CA LEU A 238 40.00 7.98 -23.03
C LEU A 238 40.27 7.84 -21.51
N GLU A 239 39.94 8.86 -20.71
CA GLU A 239 39.97 8.75 -19.25
C GLU A 239 39.02 7.65 -18.74
N LYS A 240 37.81 7.51 -19.32
CA LYS A 240 36.90 6.41 -18.95
C LYS A 240 37.43 5.05 -19.44
N HIS A 241 38.00 5.00 -20.64
CA HIS A 241 38.63 3.80 -21.21
C HIS A 241 39.75 3.23 -20.31
N ARG A 242 40.53 4.07 -19.61
CA ARG A 242 41.53 3.59 -18.63
C ARG A 242 40.94 2.71 -17.51
N THR A 243 39.63 2.78 -17.27
CA THR A 243 38.92 1.92 -16.30
C THR A 243 38.21 0.71 -16.94
N PHE A 244 38.24 0.57 -18.26
CA PHE A 244 37.48 -0.42 -19.02
C PHE A 244 37.82 -1.86 -18.60
N LEU A 245 39.11 -2.23 -18.59
CA LEU A 245 39.54 -3.57 -18.17
C LEU A 245 39.15 -3.91 -16.72
N ALA A 246 39.14 -2.91 -15.81
CA ALA A 246 38.69 -3.12 -14.44
C ALA A 246 37.17 -3.36 -14.35
N ARG A 247 36.38 -2.67 -15.18
CA ARG A 247 34.94 -2.89 -15.33
C ARG A 247 34.65 -4.25 -15.98
N TYR A 248 35.38 -4.62 -17.04
CA TYR A 248 35.29 -5.93 -17.71
C TYR A 248 35.56 -7.08 -16.73
N ASN A 249 36.62 -6.98 -15.92
CA ASN A 249 36.92 -7.97 -14.88
C ASN A 249 35.81 -8.05 -13.82
N THR A 250 35.19 -6.91 -13.47
CA THR A 250 34.05 -6.85 -12.53
C THR A 250 32.80 -7.50 -13.12
N ALA A 251 32.46 -7.20 -14.38
CA ALA A 251 31.35 -7.82 -15.10
C ALA A 251 31.55 -9.33 -15.25
N THR A 252 32.78 -9.78 -15.56
CA THR A 252 33.17 -11.20 -15.63
C THR A 252 33.00 -11.90 -14.28
N ALA A 253 33.43 -11.27 -13.18
CA ALA A 253 33.26 -11.82 -11.83
C ALA A 253 31.79 -11.92 -11.41
N LEU A 254 30.94 -10.99 -11.86
CA LEU A 254 29.49 -11.02 -11.66
C LEU A 254 28.82 -12.09 -12.54
N ALA A 255 29.21 -12.22 -13.81
CA ALA A 255 28.74 -13.26 -14.72
C ALA A 255 28.94 -14.66 -14.12
N ASN A 256 30.16 -14.95 -13.67
CA ASN A 256 30.50 -16.23 -13.03
C ASN A 256 29.63 -16.52 -11.79
N GLN A 257 29.34 -15.52 -10.96
CA GLN A 257 28.47 -15.69 -9.79
C GLN A 257 27.00 -15.92 -10.18
N VAL A 258 26.51 -15.25 -11.23
CA VAL A 258 25.13 -15.37 -11.68
C VAL A 258 24.88 -16.69 -12.40
N HIS A 259 25.81 -17.14 -13.26
CA HIS A 259 25.71 -18.43 -13.96
C HIS A 259 25.88 -19.65 -13.04
N ALA A 260 26.46 -19.48 -11.86
CA ALA A 260 26.45 -20.49 -10.80
C ALA A 260 25.08 -20.64 -10.09
N LEU A 261 24.10 -19.76 -10.33
CA LEU A 261 22.80 -19.81 -9.66
C LEU A 261 21.87 -20.89 -10.24
N SER A 262 21.34 -21.75 -9.37
CA SER A 262 20.32 -22.71 -9.80
C SER A 262 19.01 -22.02 -10.23
N SER A 263 18.21 -22.70 -11.06
CA SER A 263 16.84 -22.29 -11.38
C SER A 263 15.95 -22.03 -10.15
N ARG A 264 16.27 -22.60 -8.98
CA ARG A 264 15.55 -22.34 -7.71
C ARG A 264 15.98 -21.00 -7.11
N ASP A 265 17.21 -20.59 -7.33
CA ASP A 265 17.85 -19.43 -6.72
C ASP A 265 17.53 -18.13 -7.47
N LEU A 266 17.32 -18.19 -8.79
CA LEU A 266 16.73 -17.09 -9.58
C LEU A 266 15.34 -16.64 -9.08
N SER A 267 14.67 -17.40 -8.21
CA SER A 267 13.38 -17.01 -7.63
C SER A 267 13.48 -16.27 -6.27
N ARG A 268 14.69 -15.89 -5.85
CA ARG A 268 14.96 -15.15 -4.60
C ARG A 268 15.30 -13.69 -4.88
N ARG A 269 14.68 -12.74 -4.17
CA ARG A 269 14.93 -11.29 -4.34
C ARG A 269 16.41 -10.85 -4.18
N PRO A 270 17.24 -11.40 -3.28
CA PRO A 270 18.66 -11.07 -3.23
C PRO A 270 19.40 -11.40 -4.53
N ASN A 271 19.03 -12.51 -5.17
CA ASN A 271 19.66 -12.95 -6.41
C ASN A 271 19.20 -12.13 -7.62
N LEU A 272 17.97 -11.61 -7.61
CA LEU A 272 17.54 -10.59 -8.59
C LEU A 272 18.40 -9.32 -8.52
N LYS A 273 18.86 -8.91 -7.33
CA LYS A 273 19.81 -7.78 -7.22
C LYS A 273 21.16 -8.12 -7.84
N LEU A 274 21.68 -9.32 -7.59
CA LEU A 274 22.95 -9.79 -8.17
C LEU A 274 22.88 -9.88 -9.70
N VAL A 275 21.83 -10.49 -10.24
CA VAL A 275 21.59 -10.59 -11.69
C VAL A 275 21.49 -9.20 -12.32
N ARG A 276 20.78 -8.26 -11.68
CA ARG A 276 20.71 -6.87 -12.17
C ARG A 276 22.05 -6.17 -12.10
N SER A 277 22.81 -6.33 -11.03
CA SER A 277 24.17 -5.77 -10.94
C SER A 277 25.11 -6.33 -12.02
N TYR A 278 24.97 -7.61 -12.42
CA TYR A 278 25.65 -8.14 -13.60
C TYR A 278 25.18 -7.45 -14.89
N ALA A 279 23.87 -7.43 -15.14
CA ALA A 279 23.31 -6.90 -16.38
C ALA A 279 23.51 -5.39 -16.54
N ASP A 280 23.48 -4.63 -15.44
CA ASP A 280 23.81 -3.21 -15.41
C ASP A 280 25.31 -3.00 -15.68
N ALA A 281 26.20 -3.78 -15.06
CA ALA A 281 27.65 -3.70 -15.31
C ALA A 281 28.06 -4.12 -16.73
N ALA A 282 27.36 -5.08 -17.33
CA ALA A 282 27.57 -5.48 -18.73
C ALA A 282 27.09 -4.39 -19.70
N ALA A 283 25.89 -3.83 -19.48
CA ALA A 283 25.34 -2.77 -20.33
C ALA A 283 26.09 -1.43 -20.21
N GLU A 284 26.61 -1.07 -19.03
CA GLU A 284 27.50 0.09 -18.85
C GLU A 284 28.85 -0.08 -19.57
N LEU A 285 29.24 -1.31 -19.91
CA LEU A 285 30.50 -1.62 -20.58
C LEU A 285 30.33 -1.64 -22.11
N ASP A 286 29.27 -2.30 -22.58
CA ASP A 286 28.74 -2.31 -23.95
C ASP A 286 28.55 -0.87 -24.45
N ALA A 287 27.84 -0.05 -23.69
CA ALA A 287 27.63 1.36 -24.02
C ALA A 287 28.89 2.25 -23.88
N LEU A 288 29.96 1.80 -23.20
CA LEU A 288 31.24 2.51 -23.17
C LEU A 288 32.09 2.15 -24.40
N ASP A 289 32.01 0.90 -24.88
CA ASP A 289 32.61 0.46 -26.13
C ASP A 289 32.00 1.19 -27.33
N ASP A 290 30.65 1.21 -27.43
CA ASP A 290 29.91 1.99 -28.43
C ASP A 290 30.37 3.46 -28.45
N VAL A 291 30.49 4.10 -27.28
CA VAL A 291 30.95 5.50 -27.19
C VAL A 291 32.40 5.66 -27.63
N ILE A 292 33.29 4.69 -27.37
CA ILE A 292 34.67 4.72 -27.87
C ILE A 292 34.69 4.59 -29.40
N ALA A 293 33.90 3.69 -29.97
CA ALA A 293 33.77 3.52 -31.42
C ALA A 293 33.17 4.76 -32.11
N ASP A 294 32.10 5.32 -31.56
CA ASP A 294 31.48 6.57 -32.05
C ASP A 294 32.42 7.76 -31.91
N THR A 295 33.15 7.88 -30.79
CA THR A 295 34.14 8.97 -30.58
C THR A 295 35.25 8.89 -31.61
N ASN A 296 35.82 7.70 -31.84
CA ASN A 296 36.84 7.49 -32.85
C ASN A 296 36.32 7.86 -34.25
N THR A 297 35.16 7.32 -34.62
CA THR A 297 34.55 7.49 -35.94
C THR A 297 34.18 8.96 -36.20
N LEU A 298 33.58 9.64 -35.22
CA LEU A 298 33.10 11.01 -35.34
C LEU A 298 34.27 12.02 -35.36
N LEU A 299 35.22 11.91 -34.43
CA LEU A 299 36.34 12.87 -34.34
C LEU A 299 37.32 12.74 -35.52
N ASN A 300 37.58 11.54 -36.01
CA ASN A 300 38.42 11.31 -37.19
C ASN A 300 37.66 11.45 -38.53
N ARG A 301 36.35 11.78 -38.51
CA ARG A 301 35.44 11.78 -39.67
C ARG A 301 35.56 10.52 -40.54
N GLY A 302 35.59 9.36 -39.89
CA GLY A 302 35.61 8.05 -40.54
C GLY A 302 34.35 7.82 -41.39
N ALA A 303 34.36 6.82 -42.28
CA ALA A 303 33.28 6.61 -43.26
C ALA A 303 31.88 6.46 -42.65
N ALA A 304 31.78 5.99 -41.40
CA ALA A 304 30.53 5.84 -40.65
C ALA A 304 30.17 7.05 -39.75
N TRP A 305 30.84 8.21 -39.87
CA TRP A 305 30.57 9.39 -39.05
C TRP A 305 29.10 9.84 -39.00
N PRO A 306 28.25 9.69 -40.05
CA PRO A 306 26.85 10.09 -39.95
C PRO A 306 26.07 9.24 -38.95
N ALA A 307 26.38 7.94 -38.83
CA ALA A 307 25.74 7.06 -37.85
C ALA A 307 26.17 7.41 -36.42
N ALA A 308 27.48 7.59 -36.21
CA ALA A 308 28.03 8.03 -34.93
C ALA A 308 27.46 9.38 -34.48
N TRP A 309 27.23 10.30 -35.40
CA TRP A 309 26.56 11.59 -35.13
C TRP A 309 25.08 11.43 -34.78
N GLU A 310 24.33 10.62 -35.53
CA GLU A 310 22.92 10.33 -35.25
C GLU A 310 22.71 9.68 -33.87
N HIS A 311 23.64 8.83 -33.41
CA HIS A 311 23.64 8.32 -32.04
C HIS A 311 23.78 9.44 -30.99
N GLN A 312 24.59 10.48 -31.24
CA GLN A 312 24.68 11.64 -30.35
C GLN A 312 23.37 12.43 -30.31
N LEU A 313 22.68 12.53 -31.45
CA LEU A 313 21.41 13.25 -31.55
C LEU A 313 20.23 12.51 -30.94
N ALA A 314 20.25 11.17 -30.91
CA ALA A 314 19.11 10.34 -30.53
C ALA A 314 18.52 10.65 -29.13
N PRO A 315 19.31 10.81 -28.04
CA PRO A 315 18.78 11.16 -26.72
C PRO A 315 18.04 12.50 -26.71
N PHE A 316 18.63 13.53 -27.33
CA PHE A 316 18.02 14.87 -27.41
C PHE A 316 16.77 14.85 -28.29
N ARG A 317 16.80 14.16 -29.44
CA ARG A 317 15.62 13.99 -30.31
C ARG A 317 14.48 13.26 -29.59
N SER A 318 14.79 12.29 -28.73
CA SER A 318 13.81 11.62 -27.87
C SER A 318 13.17 12.58 -26.86
N ASP A 319 13.98 13.40 -26.17
CA ASP A 319 13.48 14.41 -25.25
C ASP A 319 12.57 15.44 -25.96
N LEU A 320 13.00 15.96 -27.12
CA LEU A 320 12.22 16.89 -27.95
C LEU A 320 10.86 16.31 -28.37
N ASN A 321 10.80 15.02 -28.69
CA ASN A 321 9.56 14.35 -29.04
C ASN A 321 8.64 14.18 -27.81
N GLY A 322 9.20 13.92 -26.63
CA GLY A 322 8.44 13.79 -25.37
C GLY A 322 7.82 15.10 -24.86
N VAL A 323 8.27 16.27 -25.34
CA VAL A 323 7.75 17.58 -24.88
C VAL A 323 6.24 17.71 -25.07
N GLU A 324 5.68 17.34 -26.22
CA GLU A 324 4.23 17.50 -26.42
C GLU A 324 3.41 16.52 -25.58
N GLU A 325 3.91 15.29 -25.39
CA GLU A 325 3.28 14.32 -24.50
C GLU A 325 3.21 14.85 -23.06
N LEU A 326 4.34 15.37 -22.53
CA LEU A 326 4.42 16.01 -21.22
C LEU A 326 3.39 17.14 -21.07
N LEU A 327 3.34 18.06 -22.03
CA LEU A 327 2.44 19.22 -22.02
C LEU A 327 0.95 18.84 -22.18
N SER A 328 0.66 17.70 -22.81
CA SER A 328 -0.71 17.20 -23.01
C SER A 328 -1.33 16.53 -21.76
N GLN A 329 -0.50 16.23 -20.74
CA GLN A 329 -1.01 15.58 -19.52
C GLN A 329 -1.99 16.48 -18.76
N ARG A 330 -2.93 15.88 -18.02
CA ARG A 330 -3.93 16.59 -17.20
C ARG A 330 -3.32 17.61 -16.21
N ARG A 331 -2.05 17.44 -15.84
CA ARG A 331 -1.28 18.31 -14.93
C ARG A 331 -0.05 18.92 -15.61
N GLY A 332 0.00 18.94 -16.94
CA GLY A 332 1.14 19.42 -17.73
C GLY A 332 1.08 20.91 -18.07
N GLU A 333 0.16 21.68 -17.47
CA GLU A 333 0.02 23.14 -17.66
C GLU A 333 0.20 23.62 -19.11
N GLY A 334 -0.37 22.87 -20.06
CA GLY A 334 -0.04 22.97 -21.49
C GLY A 334 -0.40 24.30 -22.17
N SER A 335 -1.16 25.17 -21.50
CA SER A 335 -1.49 26.54 -21.93
C SER A 335 -0.64 27.63 -21.27
N SER A 336 0.32 27.27 -20.42
CA SER A 336 1.20 28.22 -19.72
C SER A 336 2.25 28.86 -20.63
N ALA A 337 2.79 30.01 -20.20
CA ALA A 337 3.92 30.65 -20.90
C ALA A 337 5.16 29.75 -20.96
N THR A 338 5.40 28.92 -19.93
CA THR A 338 6.52 27.95 -19.91
C THR A 338 6.28 26.80 -20.89
N ALA A 339 5.03 26.34 -21.05
CA ALA A 339 4.64 25.39 -22.10
C ALA A 339 4.83 25.96 -23.52
N ALA A 340 4.49 27.23 -23.74
CA ALA A 340 4.73 27.89 -25.03
C ALA A 340 6.23 28.01 -25.35
N ALA A 341 7.07 28.36 -24.36
CA ALA A 341 8.51 28.41 -24.52
C ALA A 341 9.12 27.04 -24.86
N LEU A 342 8.66 25.97 -24.21
CA LEU A 342 9.07 24.59 -24.51
C LEU A 342 8.72 24.17 -25.95
N ARG A 343 7.53 24.50 -26.45
CA ARG A 343 7.15 24.20 -27.85
C ARG A 343 7.99 24.99 -28.86
N SER A 344 8.16 26.29 -28.63
CA SER A 344 8.97 27.13 -29.51
C SER A 344 10.41 26.61 -29.60
N PHE A 345 11.02 26.30 -28.46
CA PHE A 345 12.37 25.76 -28.41
C PHE A 345 12.49 24.37 -29.06
N ARG A 346 11.45 23.53 -28.96
CA ARG A 346 11.42 22.21 -29.62
C ARG A 346 11.49 22.34 -31.14
N ASP A 347 10.71 23.26 -31.71
CA ASP A 347 10.61 23.41 -33.17
C ASP A 347 11.84 24.16 -33.75
N GLU A 348 12.40 25.11 -32.99
CA GLU A 348 13.75 25.68 -33.21
C GLU A 348 14.81 24.56 -33.24
N SER A 349 14.86 23.74 -32.19
CA SER A 349 15.87 22.67 -32.03
C SER A 349 15.83 21.61 -33.13
N ARG A 350 14.64 21.25 -33.64
CA ARG A 350 14.51 20.29 -34.74
C ARG A 350 15.18 20.80 -36.02
N SER A 351 14.95 22.07 -36.36
CA SER A 351 15.58 22.73 -37.50
C SER A 351 17.11 22.84 -37.32
N ASP A 352 17.54 23.07 -36.08
CA ASP A 352 18.96 23.13 -35.71
C ASP A 352 19.68 21.78 -35.89
N LEU A 353 19.04 20.66 -35.57
CA LEU A 353 19.64 19.34 -35.77
C LEU A 353 19.94 19.04 -37.24
N GLU A 354 19.02 19.38 -38.14
CA GLU A 354 19.21 19.24 -39.59
C GLU A 354 20.34 20.14 -40.07
N ARG A 355 20.34 21.41 -39.62
CA ARG A 355 21.38 22.41 -39.95
C ARG A 355 22.78 21.98 -39.50
N TRP A 356 22.95 21.55 -38.24
CA TRP A 356 24.26 21.13 -37.74
C TRP A 356 24.77 19.88 -38.44
N THR A 357 23.87 18.97 -38.84
CA THR A 357 24.22 17.77 -39.61
C THR A 357 24.70 18.14 -41.01
N ALA A 358 24.09 19.13 -41.67
CA ALA A 358 24.54 19.65 -42.96
C ALA A 358 25.89 20.37 -42.85
N GLU A 359 26.05 21.29 -41.88
CA GLU A 359 27.32 21.99 -41.62
C GLU A 359 28.47 21.03 -41.22
N LEU A 360 28.15 19.90 -40.58
CA LEU A 360 29.11 18.86 -40.26
C LEU A 360 29.45 17.98 -41.48
N ALA A 361 28.50 17.81 -42.42
CA ALA A 361 28.72 17.06 -43.66
C ALA A 361 29.64 17.81 -44.62
N ASP A 362 29.35 19.09 -44.89
CA ASP A 362 30.17 19.93 -45.77
C ASP A 362 31.52 20.35 -45.14
N GLY A 363 31.64 20.25 -43.81
CA GLY A 363 32.85 20.58 -43.05
C GLY A 363 32.95 22.04 -42.62
N THR A 364 31.86 22.82 -42.71
CA THR A 364 31.73 24.16 -42.15
C THR A 364 31.96 24.19 -40.64
N ILE A 365 31.60 23.10 -39.93
CA ILE A 365 31.91 22.92 -38.51
C ILE A 365 32.72 21.65 -38.24
N THR A 366 33.53 21.70 -37.19
CA THR A 366 34.24 20.53 -36.67
C THR A 366 33.31 19.63 -35.85
N PRO A 367 33.63 18.33 -35.70
CA PRO A 367 32.90 17.43 -34.78
C PRO A 367 32.78 17.97 -33.35
N GLU A 368 33.82 18.61 -32.82
CA GLU A 368 33.80 19.21 -31.48
C GLU A 368 32.85 20.41 -31.39
N THR A 369 32.78 21.23 -32.45
CA THR A 369 31.82 22.34 -32.55
C THR A 369 30.37 21.84 -32.62
N ALA A 370 30.12 20.72 -33.30
CA ALA A 370 28.80 20.09 -33.34
C ALA A 370 28.39 19.56 -31.96
N LEU A 371 29.31 18.90 -31.25
CA LEU A 371 29.10 18.43 -29.86
C LEU A 371 28.87 19.59 -28.87
N ASP A 372 29.60 20.70 -29.01
CA ASP A 372 29.39 21.90 -28.19
C ASP A 372 27.98 22.48 -28.37
N ARG A 373 27.50 22.62 -29.61
CA ARG A 373 26.13 23.10 -29.90
C ARG A 373 25.05 22.16 -29.35
N LEU A 374 25.24 20.86 -29.48
CA LEU A 374 24.34 19.85 -28.92
C LEU A 374 24.27 19.93 -27.39
N ARG A 375 25.42 20.06 -26.71
CA ARG A 375 25.48 20.29 -25.25
C ARG A 375 24.66 21.53 -24.87
N ASP A 376 24.89 22.65 -25.54
CA ASP A 376 24.28 23.93 -25.17
C ASP A 376 22.75 23.91 -25.36
N ALA A 377 22.25 23.25 -26.41
CA ALA A 377 20.83 23.03 -26.60
C ALA A 377 20.21 22.09 -25.54
N ARG A 378 20.90 21.01 -25.16
CA ARG A 378 20.45 20.13 -24.05
C ARG A 378 20.43 20.85 -22.71
N THR A 379 21.37 21.75 -22.45
CA THR A 379 21.37 22.63 -21.26
C THR A 379 20.17 23.58 -21.31
N ARG A 380 19.92 24.25 -22.44
CA ARG A 380 18.76 25.15 -22.62
C ARG A 380 17.42 24.43 -22.43
N LEU A 381 17.29 23.19 -22.92
CA LEU A 381 16.10 22.36 -22.66
C LEU A 381 15.92 22.06 -21.16
N SER A 382 17.02 21.71 -20.48
CA SER A 382 17.02 21.37 -19.06
C SER A 382 16.49 22.53 -18.21
N ASP A 383 16.85 23.76 -18.53
CA ASP A 383 16.39 24.94 -17.80
C ASP A 383 14.94 25.31 -18.13
N LEU A 384 14.49 25.14 -19.38
CA LEU A 384 13.08 25.28 -19.74
C LEU A 384 12.19 24.28 -18.99
N LEU A 385 12.63 23.02 -18.85
CA LEU A 385 11.92 21.99 -18.10
C LEU A 385 11.87 22.28 -16.58
N LYS A 386 12.94 22.83 -15.98
CA LYS A 386 12.92 23.30 -14.58
C LYS A 386 11.90 24.43 -14.37
N ASN A 387 11.90 25.43 -15.25
CA ASN A 387 10.97 26.56 -15.18
C ASN A 387 9.50 26.11 -15.31
N HIS A 388 9.25 25.12 -16.17
CA HIS A 388 7.93 24.52 -16.31
C HIS A 388 7.55 23.64 -15.09
N ALA A 389 8.50 22.98 -14.43
CA ALA A 389 8.25 22.20 -13.22
C ALA A 389 7.70 23.06 -12.08
N GLU A 390 8.28 24.24 -11.84
CA GLU A 390 7.74 25.19 -10.85
C GLU A 390 6.33 25.69 -11.21
N THR A 391 6.03 25.84 -12.50
CA THR A 391 4.67 26.19 -12.97
C THR A 391 3.66 25.12 -12.55
N VAL A 392 3.98 23.85 -12.81
CA VAL A 392 3.11 22.70 -12.46
C VAL A 392 2.98 22.52 -10.94
N ILE A 393 4.06 22.72 -10.17
CA ILE A 393 4.02 22.62 -8.71
C ILE A 393 3.12 23.70 -8.11
N GLY A 394 3.25 24.95 -8.58
CA GLY A 394 2.43 26.07 -8.16
C GLY A 394 0.93 25.88 -8.46
N ALA A 395 0.59 25.18 -9.55
CA ALA A 395 -0.80 24.86 -9.90
C ALA A 395 -1.42 23.74 -9.05
N TYR A 396 -0.62 22.80 -8.52
CA TYR A 396 -1.13 21.63 -7.78
C TYR A 396 -1.19 21.82 -6.25
N ALA A 397 -0.16 22.43 -5.66
CA ALA A 397 -0.01 22.49 -4.21
C ALA A 397 -0.95 23.52 -3.55
N ARG A 398 -1.61 23.15 -2.45
CA ARG A 398 -2.52 24.06 -1.72
C ARG A 398 -1.80 24.99 -0.74
N ASN A 399 -0.55 24.69 -0.41
CA ASN A 399 0.26 25.41 0.56
C ASN A 399 1.75 25.08 0.38
N GLU A 400 2.62 25.87 1.00
CA GLU A 400 4.07 25.74 0.84
C GLU A 400 4.64 24.39 1.36
N LYS A 401 3.96 23.69 2.28
CA LYS A 401 4.38 22.35 2.71
C LYS A 401 4.12 21.31 1.63
N GLU A 402 2.99 21.41 0.92
CA GLU A 402 2.71 20.57 -0.25
C GLU A 402 3.64 20.90 -1.42
N ALA A 403 3.91 22.18 -1.68
CA ALA A 403 4.83 22.61 -2.74
C ALA A 403 6.28 22.16 -2.47
N GLY A 404 6.77 22.35 -1.23
CA GLY A 404 8.09 21.90 -0.80
C GLY A 404 8.28 20.39 -0.88
N LEU A 405 7.22 19.60 -0.60
CA LEU A 405 7.26 18.15 -0.85
C LEU A 405 7.43 17.83 -2.34
N MET A 406 6.73 18.54 -3.24
CA MET A 406 6.88 18.30 -4.68
C MET A 406 8.24 18.73 -5.24
N ARG A 407 8.77 19.90 -4.84
CA ARG A 407 10.11 20.35 -5.29
C ARG A 407 11.20 19.37 -4.89
N LYS A 408 11.16 18.89 -3.64
CA LYS A 408 12.06 17.86 -3.14
C LYS A 408 12.00 16.57 -3.98
N GLU A 409 10.80 16.17 -4.41
CA GLU A 409 10.64 14.99 -5.27
C GLU A 409 11.11 15.21 -6.72
N MET A 410 11.05 16.44 -7.26
CA MET A 410 11.67 16.79 -8.55
C MET A 410 13.21 16.76 -8.46
N GLU A 411 13.78 17.38 -7.44
CA GLU A 411 15.23 17.40 -7.21
C GLU A 411 15.79 15.97 -7.00
N ALA A 412 15.08 15.15 -6.23
CA ALA A 412 15.44 13.75 -6.00
C ALA A 412 15.36 12.88 -7.27
N ALA A 413 14.53 13.27 -8.25
CA ALA A 413 14.48 12.64 -9.57
C ALA A 413 15.69 13.07 -10.43
N GLN A 414 15.99 14.37 -10.54
CA GLN A 414 17.12 14.88 -11.33
C GLN A 414 18.48 14.37 -10.83
N THR A 415 18.73 14.47 -9.52
CA THR A 415 19.97 13.98 -8.90
C THR A 415 20.07 12.44 -8.90
N GLY A 416 18.95 11.75 -9.14
CA GLY A 416 18.84 10.30 -8.99
C GLY A 416 19.17 9.82 -7.57
N ALA A 417 18.93 10.66 -6.55
CA ALA A 417 19.27 10.41 -5.14
C ALA A 417 18.29 9.46 -4.43
N ARG A 418 17.18 9.07 -5.07
CA ARG A 418 16.17 8.21 -4.44
C ARG A 418 16.69 6.79 -4.11
N PRO A 419 16.49 6.29 -2.86
CA PRO A 419 16.74 4.90 -2.51
C PRO A 419 15.91 3.95 -3.39
N GLY A 420 16.57 3.10 -4.17
CA GLY A 420 15.94 2.13 -5.08
C GLY A 420 16.10 2.46 -6.56
N ALA A 421 16.38 3.72 -6.93
CA ALA A 421 16.60 4.15 -8.32
C ALA A 421 18.00 3.79 -8.89
N ARG A 422 18.78 2.97 -8.18
CA ARG A 422 20.10 2.49 -8.65
C ARG A 422 20.03 1.36 -9.68
N TYR A 423 18.90 0.67 -9.77
CA TYR A 423 18.70 -0.43 -10.72
C TYR A 423 17.85 0.05 -11.88
N GLY A 424 18.41 0.01 -13.10
CA GLY A 424 17.75 0.55 -14.29
C GLY A 424 17.93 2.06 -14.49
N ARG A 425 19.07 2.65 -14.09
CA ARG A 425 19.50 3.89 -14.75
C ARG A 425 19.82 3.52 -16.19
N THR A 426 19.10 4.10 -17.14
CA THR A 426 19.50 4.04 -18.55
C THR A 426 20.79 4.83 -18.69
N TRP A 427 21.92 4.12 -18.76
CA TRP A 427 23.17 4.73 -19.22
C TRP A 427 22.92 5.28 -20.62
N GLU A 428 23.32 6.51 -20.87
CA GLU A 428 23.12 7.16 -22.16
C GLU A 428 24.34 6.86 -23.04
N PRO A 429 24.23 6.05 -24.12
CA PRO A 429 25.34 5.71 -25.00
C PRO A 429 25.65 6.90 -25.93
N SER A 430 26.13 7.99 -25.34
CA SER A 430 26.56 9.18 -26.06
C SER A 430 27.84 9.73 -25.44
N ILE A 431 28.63 10.43 -26.25
CA ILE A 431 29.83 11.15 -25.84
C ILE A 431 29.46 12.14 -24.74
N LEU A 432 28.36 12.89 -24.90
CA LEU A 432 27.90 13.84 -23.88
C LEU A 432 27.45 13.14 -22.59
N GLY A 433 26.80 11.98 -22.66
CA GLY A 433 26.39 11.17 -21.51
C GLY A 433 27.56 10.53 -20.75
N THR A 434 28.71 10.35 -21.42
CA THR A 434 29.95 9.81 -20.84
C THR A 434 30.86 10.92 -20.27
N VAL A 435 30.86 12.09 -20.90
CA VAL A 435 31.66 13.27 -20.51
C VAL A 435 31.00 14.05 -19.36
N TYR A 436 29.68 14.20 -19.37
CA TYR A 436 28.94 14.92 -18.34
C TYR A 436 28.29 13.95 -17.33
N PRO A 437 28.22 14.29 -16.04
CA PRO A 437 27.52 13.47 -15.05
C PRO A 437 26.04 13.29 -15.40
N SER A 438 25.45 12.14 -15.05
CA SER A 438 24.06 11.79 -15.41
C SER A 438 22.96 12.74 -14.91
N TYR A 439 23.28 13.68 -14.01
CA TYR A 439 22.37 14.69 -13.45
C TYR A 439 22.51 16.07 -14.13
N TYR A 440 23.47 16.21 -15.06
CA TYR A 440 23.78 17.47 -15.74
C TYR A 440 22.63 17.94 -16.65
N PHE A 441 22.06 17.01 -17.42
CA PHE A 441 20.87 17.26 -18.24
C PHE A 441 19.60 16.83 -17.49
N PHE A 442 18.54 17.65 -17.53
CA PHE A 442 17.23 17.33 -16.99
C PHE A 442 16.30 16.95 -18.14
N SER A 443 15.97 15.66 -18.25
CA SER A 443 15.23 15.08 -19.38
C SER A 443 13.72 14.97 -19.11
N VAL A 444 12.92 14.83 -20.18
CA VAL A 444 11.46 14.69 -20.11
C VAL A 444 11.01 13.47 -19.28
N PRO A 445 11.62 12.28 -19.41
CA PRO A 445 11.30 11.15 -18.53
C PRO A 445 11.55 11.43 -17.04
N THR A 446 12.59 12.22 -16.73
CA THR A 446 12.98 12.58 -15.36
C THR A 446 11.96 13.52 -14.72
N PHE A 447 11.47 14.51 -15.48
CA PHE A 447 10.37 15.39 -15.08
C PHE A 447 9.10 14.60 -14.69
N ASN A 448 8.66 13.68 -15.56
CA ASN A 448 7.44 12.89 -15.33
C ASN A 448 7.54 11.99 -14.07
N SER A 449 8.72 11.44 -13.81
CA SER A 449 9.03 10.65 -12.60
C SER A 449 9.01 11.50 -11.31
N GLY A 450 9.51 12.73 -11.37
CA GLY A 450 9.44 13.69 -10.26
C GLY A 450 7.99 14.04 -9.90
N LEU A 451 7.23 14.50 -10.90
CA LEU A 451 5.85 14.98 -10.73
C LEU A 451 4.90 13.94 -10.13
N SER A 452 4.90 12.73 -10.70
CA SER A 452 4.01 11.64 -10.29
C SER A 452 4.23 11.21 -8.83
N THR A 453 5.48 11.27 -8.35
CA THR A 453 5.82 10.94 -6.97
C THR A 453 5.37 12.04 -6.00
N GLY A 454 5.62 13.31 -6.32
CA GLY A 454 5.23 14.45 -5.49
C GLY A 454 3.72 14.51 -5.20
N VAL A 455 2.90 14.23 -6.22
CA VAL A 455 1.42 14.12 -6.10
C VAL A 455 0.99 13.09 -5.05
N SER A 456 1.68 11.94 -4.98
CA SER A 456 1.28 10.80 -4.15
C SER A 456 1.49 11.08 -2.66
N SER A 457 2.61 11.72 -2.30
CA SER A 457 2.97 12.04 -0.91
C SER A 457 1.97 12.96 -0.20
N VAL A 458 1.30 13.86 -0.93
CA VAL A 458 0.34 14.83 -0.37
C VAL A 458 -0.97 14.17 0.13
N SER A 459 -1.36 13.03 -0.44
CA SER A 459 -2.69 12.45 -0.19
C SER A 459 -2.92 11.87 1.23
N THR A 460 -1.85 11.51 1.95
CA THR A 460 -1.88 10.48 3.02
C THR A 460 -2.34 10.92 4.45
N ALA A 461 -2.61 12.20 4.79
CA ALA A 461 -2.47 12.67 6.19
C ALA A 461 -3.73 13.12 7.08
N ARG A 462 -4.66 12.27 7.71
CA ARG A 462 -5.89 12.63 8.63
C ARG A 462 -6.56 11.50 9.59
N GLY A 463 -7.30 11.78 10.75
CA GLY A 463 -8.31 10.87 11.52
C GLY A 463 -8.64 10.97 13.10
N GLY A 464 -9.77 10.42 13.71
CA GLY A 464 -10.04 10.12 15.22
C GLY A 464 -11.51 10.12 15.91
N THR A 465 -11.85 9.39 17.07
CA THR A 465 -13.18 9.39 17.91
C THR A 465 -13.25 8.61 19.32
N THR A 466 -14.30 8.70 20.25
CA THR A 466 -14.47 8.11 21.69
C THR A 466 -15.92 7.94 22.39
N THR A 467 -16.14 7.33 23.63
CA THR A 467 -17.46 6.94 24.37
C THR A 467 -17.54 6.85 26.00
N GLY A 468 -18.65 6.41 26.74
CA GLY A 468 -18.85 6.32 28.29
C GLY A 468 -20.16 5.67 29.00
N TYR A 469 -20.35 5.62 30.39
CA TYR A 469 -21.49 5.02 31.26
C TYR A 469 -22.25 5.97 32.29
N GLY A 470 -21.79 7.20 32.61
CA GLY A 470 -22.52 8.14 33.51
C GLY A 470 -21.93 8.39 34.91
N SER A 471 -22.52 9.32 35.70
CA SER A 471 -21.92 9.87 36.93
C SER A 471 -22.52 9.37 38.25
N SER A 472 -23.74 8.80 38.29
CA SER A 472 -24.32 8.29 39.55
C SER A 472 -23.95 6.83 39.85
N GLY A 473 -23.38 6.11 38.88
CA GLY A 473 -22.94 4.72 39.05
C GLY A 473 -21.83 4.50 40.09
N GLY A 474 -21.07 5.54 40.45
CA GLY A 474 -20.00 5.45 41.45
C GLY A 474 -18.93 4.42 41.05
N SER A 475 -18.71 3.41 41.88
CA SER A 475 -17.80 2.27 41.60
C SER A 475 -18.50 1.06 40.96
N PHE A 476 -19.81 1.14 40.66
CA PHE A 476 -20.54 0.04 40.04
C PHE A 476 -20.04 -0.20 38.61
N SER A 477 -19.64 -1.44 38.33
CA SER A 477 -19.03 -1.83 37.04
C SER A 477 -19.76 -2.99 36.37
N GLY A 478 -21.03 -3.19 36.75
CA GLY A 478 -21.86 -4.30 36.28
C GLY A 478 -22.02 -4.37 34.77
N SER A 479 -22.04 -5.60 34.25
CA SER A 479 -22.32 -5.86 32.85
C SER A 479 -23.73 -5.41 32.49
N GLY A 480 -23.83 -4.40 31.64
CA GLY A 480 -25.08 -3.94 31.07
C GLY A 480 -24.87 -2.84 30.04
N SER A 481 -25.97 -2.44 29.43
CA SER A 481 -26.12 -1.24 28.62
C SER A 481 -27.60 -1.01 28.39
N SER A 482 -27.98 0.24 28.10
CA SER A 482 -29.30 0.58 27.58
C SER A 482 -29.15 1.28 26.23
N SER A 483 -30.19 1.20 25.42
CA SER A 483 -30.34 2.02 24.23
C SER A 483 -31.81 2.34 23.99
N SER A 484 -32.06 3.44 23.29
CA SER A 484 -33.42 3.78 22.86
C SER A 484 -33.89 2.89 21.70
N PHE A 485 -35.21 2.83 21.52
CA PHE A 485 -35.87 2.17 20.40
C PHE A 485 -36.81 3.11 19.64
#